data_AF-C7S6Y9-F1
#
_entry.id   AF-C7S6Y9-F1
#
_cell.length_a   1.000
_cell.length_b   1.000
_cell.length_c   1.000
_cell.angle_alpha   90.00
_cell.angle_beta   90.00
_cell.angle_gamma   90.00
#
_symmetry.space_group_name_H-M   'P 1'
#
loop_
_entity.id
_entity.type
_entity.pdbx_description
1 polymer ?
#
loop_
_entity_poly.entity_id
_entity_poly.type
_entity_poly.pdbx_seq_one_letter_code
_entity_poly.pdbx_strand_id
1 'polypeptide(L)'
;AINMRLKSERGFGYQPAAARRRPDEETRAIGRLVLDASFSPVRRVAYSVEAARVEQRTDLDKLVMDIETNGTIDAQEAVRTAPDILNDQLSAFGDFPHRHRGAPIPANNGMDPVLLRPIEDL
;
A
#
# COMPACT_ATOMS: atom_id res chain seq x y z
N ALA A 1 8.77 11.38 -38.45
CA ALA A 1 8.48 11.49 -37.00
C ALA A 1 7.22 10.69 -36.70
N ILE A 2 7.16 10.03 -35.54
CA ILE A 2 5.99 9.25 -35.10
C ILE A 2 5.20 10.12 -34.09
N ASN A 3 3.90 10.30 -34.31
CA ASN A 3 3.00 11.04 -33.43
C ASN A 3 1.93 10.10 -32.86
N MET A 4 1.80 10.03 -31.54
CA MET A 4 0.82 9.19 -30.84
C MET A 4 0.13 9.98 -29.74
N ARG A 5 -1.15 9.65 -29.48
CA ARG A 5 -1.95 10.19 -28.37
C ARG A 5 -2.31 9.05 -27.43
N LEU A 6 -1.97 9.20 -26.15
CA LEU A 6 -2.24 8.21 -25.11
C LEU A 6 -3.32 8.73 -24.15
N LYS A 7 -4.13 7.83 -23.61
CA LYS A 7 -5.13 8.12 -22.57
C LYS A 7 -4.77 7.32 -21.31
N SER A 8 -4.56 8.01 -20.19
CA SER A 8 -4.35 7.40 -18.87
C SER A 8 -5.60 7.57 -18.03
N GLU A 9 -5.96 6.54 -17.27
CA GLU A 9 -7.12 6.52 -16.38
C GLU A 9 -6.72 5.91 -15.03
N ARG A 10 -7.46 6.24 -13.96
CA ARG A 10 -7.34 5.55 -12.66
C ARG A 10 -8.39 4.45 -12.59
N GLY A 11 -8.03 3.32 -12.00
CA GLY A 11 -8.90 2.17 -11.86
C GLY A 11 -8.37 1.20 -10.81
N PHE A 12 -9.04 0.07 -10.65
CA PHE A 12 -8.69 -0.98 -9.72
C PHE A 12 -8.46 -2.30 -10.45
N GLY A 13 -7.44 -3.05 -10.00
CA GLY A 13 -7.15 -4.39 -10.51
C GLY A 13 -6.76 -4.41 -11.98
N TYR A 14 -7.31 -5.40 -12.69
CA TYR A 14 -7.05 -5.65 -14.10
C TYR A 14 -8.34 -5.56 -14.91
N GLN A 15 -8.31 -4.84 -16.02
CA GLN A 15 -9.42 -4.73 -16.95
C GLN A 15 -8.96 -5.08 -18.37
N PRO A 16 -9.47 -6.18 -18.95
CA PRO A 16 -9.12 -6.55 -20.31
C PRO A 16 -9.72 -5.54 -21.30
N ALA A 17 -9.01 -5.30 -22.40
CA ALA A 17 -9.37 -4.40 -23.48
C ALA A 17 -10.77 -4.69 -24.02
N ALA A 18 -11.16 -5.97 -24.08
CA ALA A 18 -12.47 -6.40 -24.54
C ALA A 18 -13.60 -5.91 -23.63
N ALA A 19 -13.44 -5.94 -22.30
CA ALA A 19 -14.44 -5.49 -21.35
C ALA A 19 -14.58 -3.95 -21.32
N ARG A 20 -13.54 -3.23 -21.76
CA ARG A 20 -13.54 -1.77 -21.85
C ARG A 20 -14.19 -1.25 -23.14
N ARG A 21 -14.62 -2.14 -24.04
CA ARG A 21 -15.36 -1.77 -25.25
C ARG A 21 -16.79 -1.39 -24.86
N ARG A 22 -17.11 -0.10 -24.90
CA ARG A 22 -18.49 0.35 -24.69
C ARG A 22 -19.31 0.16 -25.98
N PRO A 23 -20.57 -0.29 -25.88
CA PRO A 23 -21.47 -0.40 -27.03
C PRO A 23 -21.69 0.94 -27.75
N ASP A 24 -21.73 2.03 -26.98
CA ASP A 24 -22.07 3.38 -27.47
C ASP A 24 -20.85 4.18 -27.98
N GLU A 25 -19.66 3.57 -28.07
CA GLU A 25 -18.55 4.16 -28.84
C GLU A 25 -18.81 3.93 -30.35
N GLU A 26 -19.91 4.53 -30.85
CA GLU A 26 -20.41 4.48 -32.22
C GLU A 26 -19.44 5.03 -33.27
N THR A 27 -18.33 5.63 -32.85
CA THR A 27 -17.30 6.12 -33.77
C THR A 27 -15.93 5.66 -33.28
N ARG A 28 -15.59 4.40 -33.57
CA ARG A 28 -14.18 3.99 -33.62
C ARG A 28 -13.51 4.85 -34.69
N ALA A 29 -12.93 5.97 -34.29
CA ALA A 29 -11.97 6.67 -35.14
C ALA A 29 -10.90 5.64 -35.53
N ILE A 30 -10.80 5.35 -36.83
CA ILE A 30 -9.81 4.41 -37.37
C ILE A 30 -8.43 4.86 -36.85
N GLY A 31 -7.67 3.92 -36.26
CA GLY A 31 -6.37 4.20 -35.65
C GLY A 31 -6.35 4.27 -34.11
N ARG A 32 -7.49 4.10 -33.41
CA ARG A 32 -7.50 3.95 -31.95
C ARG A 32 -7.24 2.50 -31.54
N LEU A 33 -6.12 2.26 -30.88
CA LEU A 33 -5.76 0.97 -30.28
C LEU A 33 -6.17 0.94 -28.80
N VAL A 34 -6.90 -0.09 -28.40
CA VAL A 34 -7.29 -0.31 -27.00
C VAL A 34 -6.40 -1.41 -26.44
N LEU A 35 -5.78 -1.13 -25.30
CA LEU A 35 -4.92 -2.05 -24.56
C LEU A 35 -5.58 -2.45 -23.25
N ASP A 36 -5.15 -3.60 -22.72
CA ASP A 36 -5.52 -4.03 -21.38
C ASP A 36 -5.00 -3.01 -20.36
N ALA A 37 -5.78 -2.76 -19.31
CA ALA A 37 -5.36 -1.90 -18.21
C ALA A 37 -5.04 -2.72 -16.98
N SER A 38 -3.76 -2.71 -16.60
CA SER A 38 -3.31 -3.14 -15.28
C SER A 38 -3.11 -1.90 -14.41
N PHE A 39 -3.96 -1.76 -13.39
CA PHE A 39 -3.91 -0.65 -12.44
C PHE A 39 -3.16 -1.01 -11.15
N SER A 40 -2.46 -2.16 -11.10
CA SER A 40 -1.71 -2.57 -9.91
C SER A 40 -0.35 -1.88 -9.85
N PRO A 41 -0.09 -1.04 -8.83
CA PRO A 41 1.23 -0.46 -8.61
C PRO A 41 2.19 -1.44 -7.91
N VAL A 42 1.67 -2.50 -7.29
CA VAL A 42 2.45 -3.55 -6.63
C VAL A 42 2.71 -4.70 -7.60
N ARG A 43 3.96 -5.15 -7.70
CA ARG A 43 4.42 -6.22 -8.60
C ARG A 43 4.53 -7.56 -7.89
N ARG A 44 5.10 -7.57 -6.69
CA ARG A 44 5.37 -8.79 -5.93
C ARG A 44 5.22 -8.53 -4.45
N VAL A 45 4.68 -9.50 -3.74
CA VAL A 45 4.62 -9.55 -2.28
C VAL A 45 5.06 -10.94 -1.86
N ALA A 46 6.03 -11.04 -0.95
CA ALA A 46 6.38 -12.25 -0.24
C ALA A 46 6.26 -11.99 1.26
N TYR A 47 5.91 -13.01 2.04
CA TYR A 47 5.83 -12.88 3.48
C TYR A 47 6.41 -14.13 4.16
N SER A 48 7.01 -13.94 5.33
CA SER A 48 7.41 -14.99 6.24
C SER A 48 7.02 -14.64 7.67
N VAL A 49 6.75 -15.67 8.47
CA VAL A 49 6.46 -15.53 9.90
C VAL A 49 7.61 -16.16 10.66
N GLU A 50 8.18 -15.39 11.58
CA GLU A 50 9.32 -15.78 12.40
C GLU A 50 8.92 -15.69 13.88
N ALA A 51 9.45 -16.57 14.73
CA ALA A 51 9.25 -16.45 16.16
C ALA A 51 9.94 -15.19 16.69
N ALA A 52 9.17 -14.33 17.37
CA ALA A 52 9.68 -13.09 17.93
C ALA A 52 9.88 -13.24 19.44
N ARG A 53 11.12 -13.05 19.89
CA ARG A 53 11.38 -12.81 21.32
C ARG A 53 11.41 -11.31 21.56
N VAL A 54 10.41 -10.80 22.26
CA VAL A 54 10.35 -9.39 22.68
C VAL A 54 10.54 -9.36 24.18
N GLU A 55 11.73 -8.93 24.62
CA GLU A 55 12.12 -8.90 26.03
C GLU A 55 12.00 -10.29 26.70
N GLN A 56 11.07 -10.43 27.66
CA GLN A 56 10.77 -11.69 28.37
C GLN A 56 9.58 -12.45 27.76
N ARG A 57 8.91 -11.88 26.76
CA ARG A 57 7.80 -12.52 26.06
C ARG A 57 8.29 -13.36 24.88
N THR A 58 7.84 -14.61 24.84
CA THR A 58 8.17 -15.61 23.81
C THR A 58 6.95 -16.05 23.01
N ASP A 59 5.78 -15.46 23.29
CA ASP A 59 4.48 -15.78 22.72
C ASP A 59 4.10 -14.91 21.50
N LEU A 60 5.08 -14.24 20.88
CA LEU A 60 4.84 -13.30 19.79
C LEU A 60 5.43 -13.80 18.48
N ASP A 61 4.74 -13.50 17.40
CA ASP A 61 5.18 -13.76 16.03
C ASP A 61 5.56 -12.46 15.33
N LYS A 62 6.63 -12.50 14.55
CA LYS A 62 7.10 -11.40 13.70
C LYS A 62 6.72 -11.70 12.26
N LEU A 63 5.94 -10.81 11.67
CA LEU A 63 5.63 -10.83 10.24
C LEU A 63 6.68 -10.02 9.46
N VAL A 64 7.37 -10.67 8.55
CA VAL A 64 8.28 -10.03 7.58
C VAL A 64 7.60 -10.03 6.22
N MET A 65 7.56 -8.87 5.55
CA MET A 65 6.96 -8.71 4.23
C MET A 65 7.94 -8.04 3.28
N ASP A 66 8.24 -8.71 2.16
CA ASP A 66 9.02 -8.17 1.05
C ASP A 66 8.09 -7.73 -0.06
N ILE A 67 8.00 -6.42 -0.29
CA ILE A 67 7.08 -5.80 -1.24
C ILE A 67 7.87 -5.08 -2.32
N GLU A 68 7.54 -5.38 -3.58
CA GLU A 68 8.13 -4.76 -4.76
C GLU A 68 7.06 -3.97 -5.50
N THR A 69 7.26 -2.65 -5.66
CA THR A 69 6.35 -1.76 -6.39
C THR A 69 6.98 -1.26 -7.68
N ASN A 70 6.16 -0.72 -8.58
CA ASN A 70 6.62 -0.10 -9.83
C ASN A 70 7.02 1.38 -9.68
N GLY A 71 7.11 1.89 -8.44
CA GLY A 71 7.44 3.28 -8.13
C GLY A 71 6.27 4.27 -8.14
N THR A 72 5.05 3.83 -8.50
CA THR A 72 3.85 4.70 -8.45
C THR A 72 3.39 4.99 -7.02
N ILE A 73 3.63 4.05 -6.10
CA ILE A 73 3.36 4.15 -4.66
C ILE A 73 4.54 3.56 -3.90
N ASP A 74 4.86 4.15 -2.74
CA ASP A 74 5.84 3.56 -1.84
C ASP A 74 5.27 2.31 -1.15
N ALA A 75 6.13 1.33 -0.86
CA ALA A 75 5.72 0.10 -0.21
C ALA A 75 5.09 0.35 1.17
N GLN A 76 5.62 1.33 1.92
CA GLN A 76 5.07 1.68 3.23
C GLN A 76 3.65 2.25 3.11
N GLU A 77 3.40 3.10 2.10
CA GLU A 77 2.08 3.69 1.87
C GLU A 77 1.07 2.65 1.40
N ALA A 78 1.49 1.70 0.56
CA ALA A 78 0.67 0.56 0.15
C ALA A 78 0.24 -0.30 1.36
N VAL A 79 1.17 -0.58 2.28
CA VAL A 79 0.87 -1.32 3.52
C VAL A 79 -0.02 -0.52 4.46
N ARG A 80 0.09 0.81 4.49
CA ARG A 80 -0.79 1.65 5.32
C ARG A 80 -2.25 1.65 4.86
N THR A 81 -2.48 1.54 3.55
CA THR A 81 -3.84 1.56 2.97
C THR A 81 -4.48 0.18 2.91
N ALA A 82 -3.70 -0.90 2.91
CA ALA A 82 -4.23 -2.27 2.85
C ALA A 82 -5.16 -2.68 4.02
N PRO A 83 -4.89 -2.31 5.30
CA PRO A 83 -5.78 -2.61 6.42
C PRO A 83 -7.16 -1.96 6.29
N ASP A 84 -7.24 -0.74 5.73
CA ASP A 84 -8.51 -0.05 5.53
C ASP A 84 -9.38 -0.84 4.54
N ILE A 85 -8.78 -1.26 3.42
CA ILE A 85 -9.45 -2.11 2.42
C ILE A 85 -9.86 -3.46 3.04
N LEU A 86 -9.01 -4.07 3.87
CA LEU A 86 -9.32 -5.33 4.54
C LEU A 86 -10.50 -5.18 5.51
N ASN A 87 -10.54 -4.10 6.29
CA ASN A 87 -11.64 -3.81 7.21
C ASN A 87 -12.96 -3.61 6.45
N ASP A 88 -12.93 -2.90 5.32
CA ASP A 88 -14.10 -2.74 4.46
C ASP A 88 -14.65 -4.09 3.98
N GLN A 89 -13.77 -5.03 3.63
CA GLN A 89 -14.20 -6.39 3.26
C GLN A 89 -14.72 -7.20 4.46
N LEU A 90 -14.17 -6.99 5.66
CA LEU A 90 -14.60 -7.68 6.87
C LEU A 90 -15.97 -7.23 7.37
N SER A 91 -16.47 -6.07 6.93
CA SER A 91 -17.82 -5.59 7.27
C SER A 91 -18.93 -6.61 6.95
N ALA A 92 -18.69 -7.52 5.99
CA ALA A 92 -19.61 -8.62 5.68
C ALA A 92 -19.82 -9.61 6.84
N PHE A 93 -18.88 -9.69 7.80
CA PHE A 93 -18.93 -10.60 8.94
C PHE A 93 -19.42 -9.93 10.24
N GLY A 94 -19.65 -8.61 10.25
CA GLY A 94 -20.11 -7.86 11.40
C GLY A 94 -19.63 -6.40 11.38
N ASP A 95 -20.13 -5.59 12.32
CA ASP A 95 -19.73 -4.19 12.46
C ASP A 95 -18.36 -4.10 13.16
N PHE A 96 -17.30 -3.97 12.37
CA PHE A 96 -15.96 -3.69 12.87
C PHE A 96 -15.75 -2.17 12.92
N PRO A 97 -15.45 -1.59 14.11
CA PRO A 97 -15.24 -0.16 14.21
C PRO A 97 -14.03 0.25 13.36
N HIS A 98 -14.22 1.23 12.48
CA HIS A 98 -13.12 1.89 11.78
C HIS A 98 -12.16 2.48 12.82
N ARG A 99 -10.98 1.87 12.98
CA ARG A 99 -9.89 2.51 13.73
C ARG A 99 -9.42 3.71 12.92
N HIS A 100 -10.00 4.87 13.21
CA HIS A 100 -9.51 6.14 12.70
C HIS A 100 -8.01 6.24 12.95
N ARG A 101 -7.30 6.60 11.86
CA ARG A 101 -5.88 6.93 11.81
C ARG A 101 -5.45 7.62 13.11
N GLY A 102 -4.83 6.87 14.01
CA GLY A 102 -4.23 7.42 15.20
C GLY A 102 -3.24 8.50 14.76
N ALA A 103 -3.27 9.65 15.43
CA ALA A 103 -2.27 10.70 15.24
C ALA A 103 -0.87 10.06 15.27
N PRO A 104 0.09 10.57 14.47
CA PRO A 104 1.45 10.07 14.52
C PRO A 104 1.90 10.01 15.98
N ILE A 105 2.30 8.81 16.42
CA ILE A 105 2.87 8.62 17.75
C ILE A 105 4.01 9.63 17.86
N PRO A 106 3.96 10.59 18.80
CA PRO A 106 5.05 11.54 18.95
C PRO A 106 6.33 10.73 19.15
N ALA A 107 7.34 11.02 18.33
CA ALA A 107 8.66 10.43 18.52
C ALA A 107 9.07 10.74 19.96
N ASN A 108 9.12 9.70 20.79
CA ASN A 108 9.59 9.85 22.15
C ASN A 108 11.10 10.07 22.04
N ASN A 109 11.53 11.32 21.97
CA ASN A 109 12.92 11.71 22.18
C ASN A 109 13.24 11.52 23.67
N GLY A 110 13.21 10.27 24.12
CA GLY A 110 13.50 9.86 25.48
C GLY A 110 15.00 9.74 25.71
N MET A 111 15.75 10.81 25.45
CA MET A 111 17.09 10.95 26.04
C MET A 111 16.94 11.90 27.22
N ASP A 112 17.06 11.34 28.42
CA ASP A 112 17.06 12.11 29.67
C ASP A 112 18.21 13.14 29.61
N PRO A 113 17.96 14.45 29.76
CA PRO A 113 18.99 15.48 29.65
C PRO A 113 20.15 15.32 30.65
N VAL A 114 19.97 14.50 31.69
CA VAL A 114 21.05 14.10 32.61
C VAL A 114 22.13 13.27 31.90
N LEU A 115 21.77 12.46 30.91
CA LEU A 115 22.69 11.59 30.16
C LEU A 115 23.57 12.33 29.14
N LEU A 116 23.26 13.61 28.88
CA LEU A 116 24.05 14.49 28.03
C LEU A 116 25.05 15.33 28.83
N ARG A 117 25.07 15.21 30.16
CA ARG A 117 26.03 15.92 31.00
C ARG A 117 27.40 15.25 30.89
N PRO A 118 28.47 16.02 30.60
CA PRO A 118 29.84 15.54 30.75
C PRO A 118 30.07 15.04 32.18
N ILE A 119 30.89 14.00 32.34
CA ILE A 119 31.15 13.32 33.62
C ILE A 119 31.73 14.30 34.66
N GLU A 120 32.25 15.45 34.23
CA GLU A 120 32.79 16.49 35.08
C GLU A 120 31.76 17.24 35.97
N ASP A 121 30.44 17.11 35.71
CA ASP A 121 29.35 17.82 36.43
C ASP A 121 28.48 16.92 37.34
N LEU A 122 28.96 15.72 37.71
CA LEU A 122 28.31 14.79 38.67
C LEU A 122 28.78 14.98 40.11
#